data_AF-A0A662PLQ0-F1
#
_entry.id   AF-A0A662PLQ0-F1
#
_cell.length_a   1.000
_cell.length_b   1.000
_cell.length_c   1.000
_cell.angle_alpha   90.00
_cell.angle_beta   90.00
_cell.angle_gamma   90.00
#
_symmetry.space_group_name_H-M   'P 1'
#
loop_
_entity.id
_entity.type
_entity.pdbx_description
1 polymer ?
#
loop_
_entity_poly.entity_id
_entity_poly.type
_entity_poly.pdbx_seq_one_letter_code
_entity_poly.pdbx_strand_id
1 'polypeptide(L)' 'KIGRDPVRDLLSIATIHPIRLDYAHQILSKSIHDPDELIERLVNSGEMKLVKYRWRTFLVRRRREICED' A
#
# COMPACT_ATOMS: atom_id res chain seq x y z
N LYS A 1 7.76 -17.27 7.69
CA LYS A 1 7.28 -16.45 8.83
C LYS A 1 6.94 -15.07 8.30
N ILE A 2 5.67 -14.68 8.38
CA ILE A 2 5.14 -13.33 8.14
C ILE A 2 5.93 -12.33 9.01
N GLY A 3 6.25 -11.13 8.50
CA GLY A 3 7.02 -10.11 9.24
C GLY A 3 8.50 -9.94 8.88
N ARG A 4 8.98 -10.45 7.72
CA ARG A 4 10.34 -10.12 7.23
C ARG A 4 10.38 -8.93 6.27
N ASP A 5 9.29 -8.66 5.56
CA ASP A 5 9.21 -7.60 4.56
C ASP A 5 7.87 -6.85 4.68
N PRO A 6 7.83 -5.72 5.40
CA PRO A 6 6.60 -4.98 5.65
C PRO A 6 5.94 -4.47 4.37
N VAL A 7 6.71 -4.28 3.29
CA VAL A 7 6.19 -3.89 1.98
C VAL A 7 5.36 -5.03 1.39
N ARG A 8 5.93 -6.23 1.30
CA ARG A 8 5.24 -7.40 0.76
C ARG A 8 3.96 -7.71 1.51
N ASP A 9 3.99 -7.64 2.84
CA ASP A 9 2.82 -7.87 3.68
C ASP A 9 1.72 -6.81 3.39
N LEU A 10 2.08 -5.54 3.26
CA LEU A 10 1.16 -4.45 2.88
C LEU A 10 0.53 -4.69 1.49
N LEU A 11 1.33 -5.07 0.49
CA LEU A 11 0.86 -5.33 -0.86
C LEU A 11 -0.09 -6.55 -0.91
N SER A 12 0.20 -7.59 -0.13
CA SER A 12 -0.67 -8.76 0.00
C SER A 12 -2.02 -8.41 0.61
N ILE A 13 -2.05 -7.61 1.69
CA ILE A 13 -3.31 -7.16 2.30
C ILE A 13 -4.10 -6.29 1.32
N ALA A 14 -3.42 -5.35 0.64
CA ALA A 14 -4.03 -4.41 -0.31
C ALA A 14 -4.66 -5.09 -1.54
N THR A 15 -4.33 -6.36 -1.80
CA THR A 15 -4.88 -7.17 -2.90
C THR A 15 -6.33 -7.60 -2.63
N ILE A 16 -6.70 -7.78 -1.35
CA ILE A 16 -8.04 -8.24 -0.93
C ILE A 16 -8.84 -7.08 -0.33
N HIS A 17 -8.19 -6.09 0.30
CA HIS A 17 -8.90 -4.98 0.96
C HIS A 17 -8.18 -3.62 0.84
N PRO A 18 -8.90 -2.50 0.58
CA PRO A 18 -8.35 -1.16 0.70
C PRO A 18 -7.81 -0.87 2.09
N ILE A 19 -6.56 -0.42 2.20
CA ILE A 19 -5.93 -0.12 3.48
C ILE A 19 -6.08 1.37 3.76
N ARG A 20 -6.53 1.75 4.96
CA ARG A 20 -6.51 3.17 5.34
C ARG A 20 -5.09 3.71 5.36
N LEU A 21 -4.87 4.88 4.76
CA LEU A 21 -3.54 5.49 4.72
C LEU A 21 -2.98 5.67 6.12
N ASP A 22 -3.78 6.21 7.05
CA ASP A 22 -3.39 6.39 8.46
C ASP A 22 -2.93 5.08 9.14
N TYR A 23 -3.58 3.97 8.83
CA TYR A 23 -3.23 2.66 9.37
C TYR A 23 -1.95 2.11 8.72
N ALA A 24 -1.77 2.32 7.41
CA ALA A 24 -0.56 1.96 6.71
C ALA A 24 0.66 2.69 7.32
N HIS A 25 0.57 4.01 7.57
CA HIS A 25 1.63 4.75 8.27
C HIS A 25 1.93 4.15 9.64
N GLN A 26 0.89 3.86 10.44
CA GLN A 26 1.07 3.33 11.79
C GLN A 26 1.81 1.97 11.80
N ILE A 27 1.53 1.09 10.84
CA ILE A 27 2.22 -0.20 10.72
C ILE A 27 3.65 0.00 10.25
N LEU A 28 3.84 0.76 9.17
CA LEU A 28 5.15 0.95 8.54
C LEU A 28 6.12 1.69 9.46
N SER A 29 5.64 2.65 10.26
CA SER A 29 6.46 3.40 11.24
C SER A 29 7.13 2.48 12.28
N LYS A 30 6.61 1.27 12.50
CA LYS A 30 7.21 0.31 13.45
C LYS A 30 8.45 -0.39 12.89
N SER A 31 8.68 -0.30 11.58
CA SER A 31 9.69 -1.12 10.89
C SER A 31 10.50 -0.34 9.85
N ILE A 32 10.10 0.87 9.50
CA ILE A 32 10.70 1.70 8.45
C ILE A 32 10.86 3.13 8.97
N HIS A 33 12.01 3.74 8.66
CA HIS A 33 12.35 5.11 9.07
C HIS A 33 11.47 6.17 8.40
N ASP A 34 11.13 5.99 7.11
CA ASP A 34 10.26 6.90 6.36
C ASP A 34 9.12 6.15 5.64
N PRO A 35 7.97 5.98 6.30
CA PRO A 35 6.77 5.38 5.71
C PRO A 35 6.17 6.19 4.57
N ASP A 36 6.27 7.52 4.62
CA ASP A 36 5.71 8.42 3.62
C ASP A 36 6.42 8.26 2.28
N GLU A 37 7.76 8.24 2.30
CA GLU A 37 8.58 8.01 1.10
C GLU A 37 8.25 6.65 0.45
N LEU A 38 8.11 5.59 1.25
CA LEU A 38 7.76 4.27 0.73
C LEU A 38 6.38 4.26 0.06
N ILE A 39 5.37 4.84 0.70
CA ILE A 39 4.01 4.90 0.15
C ILE A 39 4.00 5.71 -1.15
N GLU A 40 4.69 6.85 -1.17
CA GLU A 40 4.85 7.67 -2.37
C GLU A 40 5.51 6.86 -3.50
N ARG A 41 6.60 6.14 -3.22
CA ARG A 41 7.27 5.27 -4.20
C ARG A 41 6.34 4.20 -4.76
N LEU A 42 5.51 3.55 -3.94
CA LEU A 42 4.55 2.52 -4.37
C LEU A 42 3.41 3.10 -5.21
N VAL A 43 3.00 4.33 -4.94
CA VAL A 43 1.99 5.04 -5.73
C VAL A 43 2.58 5.48 -7.07
N ASN A 44 3.79 6.04 -7.06
CA ASN A 44 4.50 6.51 -8.24
C ASN A 44 4.91 5.36 -9.17
N SER A 45 5.29 4.20 -8.63
CA SER A 45 5.57 2.99 -9.42
C SER A 45 4.30 2.36 -10.01
N GLY A 46 3.12 2.86 -9.65
CA GLY A 46 1.83 2.35 -10.10
C GLY A 46 1.43 1.02 -9.44
N GLU A 47 2.18 0.54 -8.44
CA GLU A 47 1.81 -0.64 -7.67
C GLU A 47 0.60 -0.42 -6.77
N MET A 48 0.41 0.82 -6.31
CA MET A 48 -0.70 1.24 -5.48
C MET A 48 -1.33 2.52 -6.00
N LYS A 49 -2.51 2.84 -5.50
CA LYS A 49 -3.22 4.08 -5.76
C LYS A 49 -3.83 4.60 -4.48
N LEU A 50 -3.74 5.92 -4.28
CA LEU A 50 -4.50 6.62 -3.24
C LEU A 50 -5.91 6.92 -3.75
N VAL A 51 -6.90 6.51 -2.98
CA VAL A 51 -8.32 6.77 -3.23
C VAL A 51 -8.88 7.53 -2.04
N LYS A 52 -9.40 8.73 -2.29
CA LYS A 52 -10.15 9.48 -1.29
C LYS A 52 -11.60 9.00 -1.30
N TYR A 53 -12.08 8.56 -0.15
CA TYR A 53 -13.48 8.17 0.04
C TYR A 53 -14.00 8.79 1.33
N ARG A 54 -14.97 9.69 1.19
CA ARG A 54 -15.43 10.58 2.27
C ARG A 54 -14.24 11.36 2.86
N TRP A 55 -14.13 11.41 4.18
CA TRP A 55 -13.08 12.12 4.94
C TRP A 55 -11.81 11.32 5.15
N ARG A 56 -11.59 10.23 4.38
CA ARG A 56 -10.47 9.31 4.56
C ARG A 56 -9.79 8.98 3.24
N THR A 57 -8.50 8.68 3.32
CA THR A 57 -7.68 8.23 2.20
C THR A 57 -7.35 6.76 2.38
N PHE A 58 -7.46 6.00 1.30
CA PHE A 58 -7.20 4.58 1.24
C PHE A 58 -6.13 4.27 0.20
N LEU A 59 -5.29 3.29 0.50
CA LEU A 59 -4.29 2.70 -0.34
C LEU A 59 -4.87 1.41 -0.94
N VAL A 60 -5.02 1.39 -2.27
CA VAL A 60 -5.59 0.27 -3.01
C VAL A 60 -4.51 -0.30 -3.93
N ARG A 61 -4.38 -1.63 -3.98
CA ARG A 61 -3.47 -2.28 -4.94
C ARG A 61 -4.01 -2.04 -6.34
N ARG A 62 -3.15 -1.53 -7.24
CA ARG A 62 -3.47 -1.53 -8.67
C ARG A 62 -3.30 -2.96 -9.16
N ARG A 63 -4.38 -3.60 -9.62
CA ARG A 63 -4.24 -4.82 -10.41
C ARG A 63 -3.60 -4.39 -11.73
N ARG A 64 -2.45 -4.97 -12.08
CA ARG A 64 -2.03 -4.97 -13.48
C ARG A 64 -3.11 -5.75 -14.19
N GLU A 65 -3.88 -5.11 -15.07
CA GLU A 65 -4.56 -5.86 -16.11
C GLU A 65 -3.45 -6.62 -16.83
N ILE A 66 -3.48 -7.95 -16.72
CA ILE A 66 -2.69 -8.78 -17.62
C ILE A 66 -3.44 -8.60 -18.94
N CYS A 67 -2.95 -7.70 -19.80
CA CYS A 67 -3.27 -7.81 -21.21
C CYS A 67 -2.63 -9.13 -21.65
N GLU A 68 -3.44 -10.18 -21.74
CA GLU A 68 -3.07 -11.38 -22.48
C GLU A 68 -3.02 -10.97 -23.96
N ASP A 69 -1.82 -10.74 -24.49
CA ASP A 69 -1.53 -10.70 -25.94
C ASP A 69 -1.20 -12.13 -26.41
#